data_AF-A0A842QQ77-F1
#
_entry.id   AF-A0A842QQ77-F1
#
_cell.length_a   1.000
_cell.length_b   1.000
_cell.length_c   1.000
_cell.angle_alpha   90.00
_cell.angle_beta   90.00
_cell.angle_gamma   90.00
#
_symmetry.space_group_name_H-M   'P 1'
#
loop_
_entity.id
_entity.type
_entity.pdbx_description
1 polymer ?
#
loop_
_entity_poly.entity_id
_entity_poly.type
_entity_poly.pdbx_seq_one_letter_code
_entity_poly.pdbx_strand_id
1 'polypeptide(L)'
;MVSFLRQKGDPNTNLKRIMIFSYWLDKHGTSEFTAEDIDELFDESRNRTPANLPRDLGKLQGRGILIEKGKEGNAIIYTLSSDGIQQVEDM
;
A
#
# COMPACT_ATOMS: atom_id res chain seq x y z
N MET A 1 -8.73 -8.83 5.12
CA MET A 1 -8.36 -8.04 3.92
C MET A 1 -9.37 -8.08 2.75
N VAL A 2 -9.78 -9.25 2.25
CA VAL A 2 -10.68 -9.37 1.07
C VAL A 2 -11.97 -8.54 1.17
N SER A 3 -12.64 -8.57 2.32
CA SER A 3 -13.88 -7.82 2.55
C SER A 3 -13.69 -6.31 2.52
N PHE A 4 -12.50 -5.82 2.89
CA PHE A 4 -12.17 -4.40 2.88
C PHE A 4 -11.93 -3.89 1.45
N LEU A 5 -11.19 -4.64 0.63
CA LEU A 5 -11.01 -4.32 -0.79
C LEU A 5 -12.34 -4.19 -1.54
N ARG A 6 -13.29 -5.09 -1.27
CA ARG A 6 -14.63 -5.05 -1.88
C ARG A 6 -15.41 -3.80 -1.48
N GLN A 7 -15.27 -3.35 -0.23
CA GLN A 7 -15.89 -2.10 0.23
C GLN A 7 -15.33 -0.89 -0.49
N LYS A 8 -14.07 -0.94 -0.95
CA LYS A 8 -13.40 0.10 -1.74
C LYS A 8 -13.56 -0.07 -3.26
N GLY A 9 -14.61 -0.77 -3.69
CA GLY A 9 -15.00 -0.85 -5.09
C GLY A 9 -14.16 -1.77 -5.97
N ASP A 10 -13.49 -2.78 -5.39
CA ASP A 10 -12.67 -3.78 -6.11
C ASP A 10 -11.65 -3.14 -7.07
N PRO A 11 -10.54 -2.57 -6.54
CA PRO A 11 -9.57 -1.83 -7.33
C PRO A 11 -9.00 -2.66 -8.51
N ASN A 12 -9.06 -2.07 -9.70
CA ASN A 12 -8.65 -2.69 -10.95
C ASN A 12 -7.15 -2.54 -11.30
N THR A 13 -6.38 -1.80 -10.49
CA THR A 13 -4.94 -1.65 -10.68
C THR A 13 -4.16 -2.00 -9.42
N ASN A 14 -2.93 -2.49 -9.61
CA ASN A 14 -2.02 -2.78 -8.51
C ASN A 14 -1.70 -1.53 -7.68
N LEU A 15 -1.56 -0.36 -8.32
CA LEU A 15 -1.33 0.90 -7.61
C LEU A 15 -2.47 1.26 -6.66
N LYS A 16 -3.74 1.07 -7.09
CA LYS A 16 -4.90 1.28 -6.21
C LYS A 16 -4.93 0.28 -5.07
N ARG A 17 -4.63 -1.00 -5.34
CA ARG A 17 -4.54 -2.04 -4.30
C ARG A 17 -3.48 -1.69 -3.26
N ILE A 18 -2.26 -1.37 -3.69
CA ILE A 18 -1.16 -0.96 -2.81
C ILE A 18 -1.59 0.24 -1.95
N MET A 19 -2.24 1.26 -2.54
CA MET A 19 -2.70 2.42 -1.78
C MET A 19 -3.73 2.05 -0.70
N ILE A 20 -4.69 1.19 -1.03
CA ILE A 20 -5.68 0.67 -0.07
C ILE A 20 -5.00 -0.19 1.01
N PHE A 21 -3.95 -0.94 0.66
CA PHE A 21 -3.18 -1.76 1.59
C PHE A 21 -2.38 -0.90 2.56
N SER A 22 -1.72 0.14 2.05
CA SER A 22 -1.03 1.14 2.86
C SER A 22 -1.98 1.85 3.82
N TYR A 23 -3.21 2.16 3.39
CA TYR A 23 -4.24 2.73 4.27
C TYR A 23 -4.68 1.73 5.35
N TRP A 24 -4.84 0.45 4.97
CA TRP A 24 -5.20 -0.60 5.93
C TRP A 24 -4.12 -0.76 7.02
N LEU A 25 -2.84 -0.76 6.64
CA LEU A 25 -1.71 -0.81 7.57
C LEU A 25 -1.69 0.41 8.50
N ASP A 26 -1.94 1.61 7.97
CA ASP A 26 -2.03 2.81 8.79
C ASP A 26 -3.15 2.76 9.85
N LYS A 27 -4.32 2.19 9.51
CA LYS A 27 -5.47 2.13 10.44
C LYS A 27 -5.45 0.95 11.40
N HIS A 28 -4.84 -0.17 11.03
CA HIS A 28 -4.99 -1.45 11.74
C HIS A 28 -3.68 -2.12 12.15
N GLY A 29 -2.54 -1.58 11.71
CA GLY A 29 -1.21 -2.11 12.00
C GLY A 29 -0.25 -0.99 12.38
N THR A 30 0.91 -0.96 11.71
CA THR A 30 1.93 0.07 11.87
C THR A 30 1.80 1.08 10.72
N SER A 31 1.82 2.38 11.06
CA SER A 31 1.81 3.47 10.07
C SER A 31 3.05 3.50 9.16
N GLU A 32 4.07 2.75 9.52
CA GLU A 32 5.30 2.51 8.77
C GLU A 32 5.34 1.05 8.30
N PHE A 33 5.68 0.83 7.03
CA PHE A 33 5.63 -0.49 6.42
C PHE A 33 6.67 -0.63 5.31
N THR A 34 6.99 -1.87 4.96
CA THR A 34 7.94 -2.26 3.92
C THR A 34 7.20 -2.83 2.70
N ALA A 35 7.96 -3.18 1.66
CA ALA A 35 7.41 -3.89 0.52
C ALA A 35 6.90 -5.30 0.88
N GLU A 36 7.48 -5.93 1.91
CA GLU A 36 7.10 -7.27 2.37
C GLU A 36 5.72 -7.25 3.01
N ASP A 37 5.44 -6.27 3.87
CA ASP A 37 4.11 -6.09 4.49
C ASP A 37 2.99 -5.94 3.44
N ILE A 38 3.29 -5.24 2.34
CA ILE A 38 2.34 -5.07 1.23
C ILE A 38 2.16 -6.37 0.45
N ASP A 39 3.22 -7.17 0.30
CA ASP A 39 3.17 -8.48 -0.34
C ASP A 39 2.30 -9.47 0.44
N GLU A 40 2.43 -9.49 1.77
CA GLU A 40 1.57 -10.30 2.65
C GLU A 40 0.08 -9.93 2.46
N LEU A 41 -0.25 -8.64 2.35
CA LEU A 41 -1.62 -8.21 2.08
C LEU A 41 -2.14 -8.59 0.69
N PHE A 42 -1.27 -8.74 -0.31
CA PHE A 42 -1.65 -9.35 -1.60
C PHE A 42 -2.06 -10.80 -1.41
N ASP A 43 -1.29 -11.59 -0.66
CA ASP A 43 -1.61 -12.99 -0.38
C ASP A 43 -2.89 -13.13 0.46
N GLU A 44 -3.02 -12.36 1.55
CA GLU A 44 -4.22 -12.35 2.40
C GLU A 44 -5.49 -11.93 1.64
N SER A 45 -5.33 -11.05 0.65
CA SER A 45 -6.42 -10.61 -0.20
C SER A 45 -6.69 -11.54 -1.39
N ARG A 46 -5.92 -12.65 -1.51
CA ARG A 46 -5.97 -13.61 -2.62
C ARG A 46 -5.77 -12.94 -3.99
N ASN A 47 -5.00 -11.85 -4.02
CA ASN A 47 -4.61 -11.16 -5.24
C ASN A 47 -3.20 -11.56 -5.63
N ARG A 48 -2.94 -11.64 -6.93
CA ARG A 48 -1.58 -11.89 -7.42
C ARG A 48 -0.69 -10.69 -7.13
N THR A 49 0.41 -10.91 -6.42
CA THR A 49 1.46 -9.91 -6.21
C THR A 49 1.97 -9.35 -7.54
N PRO A 50 2.19 -8.03 -7.64
CA PRO A 50 2.84 -7.43 -8.80
C PRO A 50 4.24 -7.99 -9.03
N ALA A 51 4.60 -8.29 -10.28
CA ALA A 51 5.93 -8.82 -10.62
C ALA A 51 7.11 -7.90 -10.24
N ASN A 52 6.83 -6.62 -9.96
CA ASN A 52 7.83 -5.69 -9.42
C ASN A 52 7.13 -4.69 -8.50
N LEU A 53 6.82 -5.15 -7.30
CA LEU A 53 6.21 -4.35 -6.24
C LEU A 53 7.06 -3.12 -5.86
N PRO A 54 8.40 -3.20 -5.72
CA PRO A 54 9.23 -2.02 -5.43
C PRO A 54 9.08 -0.89 -6.45
N ARG A 55 8.96 -1.22 -7.74
CA ARG A 55 8.70 -0.24 -8.79
C ARG A 55 7.35 0.46 -8.61
N ASP A 56 6.31 -0.26 -8.23
CA ASP A 56 4.98 0.32 -8.05
C ASP A 56 4.89 1.17 -6.78
N LEU A 57 5.57 0.76 -5.70
CA LEU A 57 5.79 1.59 -4.50
C LEU A 57 6.54 2.89 -4.85
N GLY A 58 7.63 2.80 -5.62
CA GLY A 58 8.37 3.96 -6.09
C GLY A 58 7.54 4.93 -6.95
N LYS A 59 6.56 4.43 -7.72
CA LYS A 59 5.61 5.29 -8.45
C LYS A 59 4.68 6.05 -7.51
N LEU A 60 4.18 5.41 -6.44
CA LEU A 60 3.33 6.08 -5.46
C LEU A 60 4.13 7.08 -4.62
N GLN A 61 5.37 6.75 -4.28
CA GLN A 61 6.32 7.67 -3.66
C GLN A 61 6.57 8.90 -4.55
N GLY A 62 6.88 8.68 -5.84
CA GLY A 62 7.08 9.77 -6.80
C GLY A 62 5.85 10.66 -7.03
N ARG A 63 4.67 10.21 -6.62
CA ARG A 63 3.41 10.98 -6.63
C ARG A 63 3.10 11.68 -5.31
N GLY A 64 3.93 11.51 -4.27
CA GLY A 64 3.68 12.05 -2.92
C GLY A 64 2.61 11.30 -2.13
N ILE A 65 2.16 10.13 -2.62
CA ILE A 65 1.18 9.28 -1.91
C ILE A 65 1.87 8.50 -0.79
N LEU A 66 3.08 7.99 -1.06
CA LEU A 66 3.91 7.36 -0.05
C LEU A 66 5.10 8.25 0.30
N ILE A 67 5.52 8.21 1.56
CA ILE A 67 6.67 8.95 2.06
C ILE A 67 7.70 7.95 2.56
N GLU A 68 8.92 8.01 2.04
CA GLU A 68 10.05 7.23 2.56
C GLU A 68 10.48 7.77 3.91
N LYS A 69 10.51 6.91 4.94
CA LYS A 69 10.90 7.25 6.31
C LYS A 69 12.33 6.83 6.64
N GLY A 70 12.85 5.87 5.90
CA GLY A 70 14.21 5.37 6.10
C GLY A 70 14.36 3.99 5.50
N LYS A 71 15.37 3.26 6.00
CA LYS A 71 15.66 1.89 5.59
C LYS A 71 15.97 1.03 6.80
N GLU A 72 15.52 -0.21 6.74
CA GLU A 72 15.91 -1.28 7.67
C GLU A 72 16.64 -2.35 6.87
N GLY A 73 17.96 -2.45 7.05
CA GLY A 73 18.81 -3.27 6.20
C GLY A 73 18.69 -2.85 4.73
N ASN A 74 18.15 -3.75 3.89
CA ASN A 74 17.91 -3.49 2.46
C ASN A 74 16.47 -3.07 2.14
N ALA A 75 15.56 -3.09 3.12
CA ALA A 75 14.16 -2.72 2.94
C ALA A 75 13.98 -1.22 3.10
N ILE A 76 13.17 -0.62 2.24
CA ILE A 76 12.73 0.78 2.38
C ILE A 76 11.47 0.80 3.24
N ILE A 77 11.45 1.70 4.21
CA ILE A 77 10.30 1.94 5.08
C ILE A 77 9.50 3.10 4.49
N TYR A 78 8.21 2.86 4.28
CA TYR A 78 7.23 3.79 3.76
C TYR A 78 6.18 4.12 4.80
N THR A 79 5.57 5.29 4.68
CA THR A 79 4.31 5.62 5.34
C THR A 79 3.35 6.22 4.31
N LEU A 80 2.05 6.20 4.60
CA LEU A 80 1.04 6.85 3.77
C LEU A 80 0.99 8.35 4.08
N SER A 81 0.92 9.19 3.05
CA SER A 81 0.73 10.63 3.24
C SER A 81 -0.73 10.96 3.55
N SER A 82 -0.98 12.15 4.09
CA SER A 82 -2.35 12.65 4.30
C SER A 82 -3.17 12.67 3.00
N ASP A 83 -2.54 13.01 1.87
CA ASP A 83 -3.18 12.99 0.56
C ASP A 83 -3.52 11.56 0.11
N GLY A 84 -2.66 10.59 0.43
CA GLY A 84 -2.91 9.17 0.20
C GLY A 84 -4.07 8.63 1.05
N ILE A 85 -4.18 9.09 2.30
CA ILE A 85 -5.31 8.78 3.18
C ILE A 85 -6.61 9.30 2.57
N GLN A 86 -6.66 10.59 2.22
CA GLN A 86 -7.86 11.20 1.64
C GLN A 86 -8.28 10.50 0.35
N GLN A 87 -7.31 10.16 -0.52
CA GLN A 87 -7.61 9.43 -1.76
C GLN A 87 -8.29 8.09 -1.53
N VAL A 88 -7.91 7.35 -0.49
CA VAL A 88 -8.55 6.06 -0.17
C VAL A 88 -9.90 6.27 0.51
N GLU A 89 -10.05 7.32 1.32
CA GLU A 89 -11.34 7.67 1.93
C GLU A 89 -12.39 8.06 0.89
N ASP A 90 -11.99 8.74 -0.18
CA ASP A 90 -12.84 9.16 -1.30
C ASP A 90 -13.19 8.02 -2.30
N MET A 91 -12.60 6.83 -2.13
CA MET A 91 -12.89 5.62 -2.94
C MET A 91 -14.10 4.82 -2.45
#